data_AF-A0A1E5HC59-F1
#
_entry.id   AF-A0A1E5HC59-F1
#
_cell.length_a   1.000
_cell.length_b   1.000
_cell.length_c   1.000
_cell.angle_alpha   90.00
_cell.angle_beta   90.00
_cell.angle_gamma   90.00
#
_symmetry.space_group_name_H-M   'P 1'
#
loop_
_entity.id
_entity.type
_entity.pdbx_description
1 polymer ?
#
loop_
_entity_poly.entity_id
_entity_poly.type
_entity_poly.pdbx_seq_one_letter_code
_entity_poly.pdbx_strand_id
1 'polypeptide(L)' 'METVKARKQGNAIMVTLASKLAVKEGQEFYYYKDEEGIISLIPKAEDFFQNAIKGEFVDSEDKLAMNFSPEGTELDD' A
#
# COMPACT_ATOMS: atom_id res chain seq x y z
N MET A 1 -12.46 15.18 -20.34
CA MET A 1 -11.88 13.82 -20.18
C MET A 1 -11.01 13.54 -21.40
N GLU A 2 -9.86 12.91 -21.21
CA GLU A 2 -9.00 12.48 -22.32
C GLU A 2 -9.22 10.98 -22.56
N THR A 3 -9.04 10.54 -23.80
CA THR A 3 -9.15 9.13 -24.17
C THR A 3 -7.79 8.56 -24.51
N VAL A 4 -7.61 7.27 -24.20
CA VAL A 4 -6.43 6.50 -24.57
C VAL A 4 -6.87 5.17 -25.15
N LYS A 5 -6.11 4.64 -26.09
CA LYS A 5 -6.40 3.35 -26.71
C LYS A 5 -5.54 2.26 -26.09
N ALA A 6 -6.16 1.17 -25.68
CA ALA A 6 -5.44 -0.03 -25.29
C ALA A 6 -4.72 -0.64 -26.50
N ARG A 7 -3.51 -1.18 -26.27
CA ARG A 7 -2.70 -1.84 -27.31
C ARG A 7 -2.14 -3.16 -26.79
N LYS A 8 -1.90 -4.11 -27.70
CA LYS A 8 -1.22 -5.36 -27.38
C LYS A 8 0.29 -5.14 -27.40
N GLN A 9 0.98 -5.60 -26.36
CA GLN A 9 2.44 -5.61 -26.26
C GLN A 9 2.86 -6.99 -25.76
N GLY A 10 3.46 -7.80 -26.63
CA GLY A 10 3.72 -9.21 -26.33
C GLY A 10 2.44 -9.99 -26.04
N ASN A 11 2.35 -10.60 -24.87
CA ASN A 11 1.16 -11.33 -24.40
C ASN A 11 0.19 -10.45 -23.57
N ALA A 12 0.51 -9.17 -23.33
CA ALA A 12 -0.25 -8.29 -22.45
C ALA A 12 -1.02 -7.20 -23.21
N ILE A 13 -2.03 -6.63 -22.55
CA ILE A 13 -2.71 -5.40 -22.97
C ILE A 13 -2.19 -4.24 -22.12
N MET A 14 -1.84 -3.14 -22.78
CA MET A 14 -1.25 -1.96 -22.19
C MET A 14 -2.10 -0.73 -22.52
N VAL A 15 -2.24 0.18 -21.55
CA VAL A 15 -2.75 1.55 -21.75
C VAL A 15 -1.62 2.54 -21.50
N THR A 16 -1.52 3.58 -22.33
CA THR A 16 -0.53 4.63 -22.13
C THR A 16 -1.08 5.63 -21.13
N LEU A 17 -0.34 5.88 -20.05
CA LEU A 17 -0.69 6.92 -19.07
C LEU A 17 -0.09 8.25 -19.52
N ALA A 18 -0.89 9.32 -19.48
CA ALA A 18 -0.43 10.65 -19.86
C ALA A 18 0.63 11.18 -18.87
N SER A 19 1.63 11.91 -19.36
CA SER A 19 2.74 12.43 -18.54
C SER A 19 2.29 13.29 -17.36
N LYS A 20 1.18 14.02 -17.51
CA LYS A 20 0.56 14.84 -16.46
C LYS A 20 0.10 14.03 -15.22
N LEU A 21 -0.02 12.70 -15.34
CA LEU A 21 -0.31 11.81 -14.22
C LEU A 21 0.92 11.52 -13.35
N ALA A 22 2.12 11.97 -13.77
CA ALA A 22 3.37 11.88 -13.02
C ALA A 22 3.76 10.46 -12.54
N VAL A 23 3.28 9.43 -13.25
CA VAL A 23 3.66 8.04 -12.98
C VAL A 23 5.09 7.81 -13.45
N LYS A 24 5.93 7.28 -12.56
CA LYS A 24 7.35 7.01 -12.85
C LYS A 24 7.50 5.66 -13.54
N GLU A 25 8.58 5.51 -14.31
CA GLU A 25 8.99 4.20 -14.82
C GLU A 25 9.27 3.25 -13.64
N GLY A 26 8.81 2.00 -13.75
CA GLY A 26 9.00 0.98 -12.72
C GLY A 26 8.07 1.08 -11.50
N GLN A 27 7.19 2.09 -11.43
CA GLN A 27 6.24 2.23 -10.34
C GLN A 27 5.23 1.08 -10.33
N GLU A 28 5.11 0.40 -9.19
CA GLU A 28 4.15 -0.69 -8.98
C GLU A 28 2.79 -0.17 -8.51
N PHE A 29 1.72 -0.85 -8.96
CA PHE A 29 0.35 -0.55 -8.59
C PHE A 29 -0.41 -1.81 -8.20
N TYR A 30 -1.25 -1.72 -7.18
CA TYR A 30 -2.39 -2.61 -7.04
C TYR A 30 -3.46 -2.18 -8.04
N TYR A 31 -4.07 -3.13 -8.74
CA TYR A 31 -5.17 -2.85 -9.64
C TYR A 31 -6.39 -3.66 -9.27
N TYR A 32 -7.57 -3.09 -9.49
CA TYR A 32 -8.83 -3.81 -9.47
C TYR A 32 -9.81 -3.16 -10.46
N LYS A 33 -10.82 -3.93 -10.84
CA LYS A 33 -11.93 -3.47 -11.67
C LYS A 33 -13.21 -3.62 -10.87
N ASP A 34 -13.99 -2.55 -10.75
CA ASP A 34 -15.28 -2.60 -10.07
C ASP A 34 -16.42 -3.08 -10.99
N GLU A 35 -17.63 -3.13 -10.44
CA GLU A 35 -18.85 -3.58 -11.13
C GLU A 35 -19.27 -2.64 -12.27
N GLU A 36 -18.96 -1.34 -12.16
CA GLU A 36 -19.20 -0.34 -13.21
C GLU A 36 -18.15 -0.39 -14.32
N GLY A 37 -17.07 -1.13 -14.08
CA GLY A 37 -15.99 -1.39 -15.01
C GLY A 37 -14.86 -0.37 -14.96
N ILE A 38 -14.82 0.48 -13.94
CA ILE A 38 -13.72 1.40 -13.68
C ILE A 38 -12.49 0.59 -13.26
N ILE A 39 -11.35 0.86 -13.89
CA ILE A 39 -10.07 0.27 -13.51
C ILE A 39 -9.33 1.28 -12.64
N SER A 40 -9.13 0.92 -11.38
CA SER A 40 -8.37 1.72 -10.42
C SER A 40 -6.94 1.22 -10.33
N LEU A 41 -5.99 2.15 -10.35
CA LEU A 41 -4.57 1.88 -10.10
C LEU A 41 -4.16 2.59 -8.81
N ILE A 42 -3.81 1.82 -7.79
CA ILE A 42 -3.41 2.33 -6.47
C ILE A 42 -1.90 2.13 -6.34
N PRO A 43 -1.10 3.21 -6.24
CA PRO A 43 0.35 3.07 -6.14
C PRO A 43 0.72 2.30 -4.89
N LYS A 44 1.60 1.32 -5.03
CA LYS A 44 2.16 0.61 -3.88
C LYS A 44 3.12 1.56 -3.18
N ALA A 45 2.96 1.71 -1.86
CA ALA A 45 3.87 2.52 -1.08
C ALA A 45 5.26 1.88 -1.09
N GLU A 46 6.28 2.70 -1.37
CA GLU A 46 7.67 2.35 -1.12
C GLU A 46 7.85 2.44 0.40
N ASP A 47 7.80 1.27 1.06
CA ASP A 47 8.05 1.04 2.50
C ASP A 47 7.75 2.24 3.44
N PHE A 48 6.60 2.16 4.11
CA PHE A 48 6.12 3.19 5.05
C PHE A 48 7.12 3.53 6.17
N PHE A 49 8.10 2.67 6.43
CA PHE A 49 9.08 2.84 7.50
C PHE A 49 10.45 3.29 7.00
N GLN A 50 10.64 3.61 5.70
CA GLN A 50 11.95 4.01 5.18
C GLN A 50 12.58 5.19 5.95
N ASN A 51 11.75 6.13 6.41
CA ASN A 51 12.19 7.29 7.18
C ASN A 51 11.94 7.14 8.69
N ALA A 52 11.47 5.98 9.15
CA ALA A 52 11.22 5.76 10.55
C ALA A 52 12.55 5.60 11.30
N ILE A 53 12.79 6.45 12.29
CA ILE A 53 13.93 6.29 13.18
C ILE A 53 13.56 5.29 14.27
N LYS A 54 14.39 4.25 14.45
CA LYS A 54 14.15 3.23 15.47
C LYS A 54 14.04 3.89 16.85
N GLY A 55 12.87 3.78 17.47
CA GLY A 55 12.62 4.32 18.81
C GLY A 55 12.21 5.80 18.86
N GLU A 56 11.96 6.46 17.72
CA GLU A 56 11.60 7.89 17.66
C GLU A 56 10.36 8.25 18.48
N PHE A 57 9.39 7.34 18.52
CA PHE A 57 8.12 7.53 19.22
C PHE A 57 7.98 6.62 20.43
N VAL A 58 9.08 5.98 20.89
CA VAL A 58 9.04 5.14 22.10
C VAL A 58 9.21 6.03 23.31
N ASP A 59 8.15 6.16 24.11
CA ASP A 59 8.15 6.97 25.32
C ASP A 59 8.28 6.14 26.61
N SER A 60 8.09 6.79 27.76
CA SER A 60 8.16 6.12 29.06
C SER A 60 6.99 5.18 29.34
N GLU A 61 5.80 5.45 28.78
CA GLU A 61 4.63 4.60 28.92
C GLU A 61 4.81 3.32 28.09
N ASP A 62 5.36 3.43 26.88
CA ASP A 62 5.70 2.28 26.05
C ASP A 62 6.66 1.33 26.75
N LYS A 63 7.70 1.87 27.41
CA LYS A 63 8.69 1.08 28.18
C LYS A 63 8.05 0.35 29.36
N LEU A 64 7.03 0.94 29.98
CA LEU A 64 6.29 0.32 31.07
C LEU A 64 5.47 -0.88 30.56
N ALA A 65 4.87 -0.74 29.38
CA ALA A 65 4.09 -1.78 28.72
C ALA A 65 4.96 -2.95 28.18
N MET A 66 6.23 -2.72 27.82
CA MET A 66 7.12 -3.78 27.31
C MET A 66 7.34 -4.95 28.28
N ASN A 67 7.19 -4.71 29.58
CA ASN A 67 7.37 -5.74 30.62
C ASN A 67 6.04 -6.23 31.22
N PHE A 68 4.91 -5.81 30.65
CA PHE A 68 3.60 -6.25 31.08
C PHE A 68 3.26 -7.58 30.38
N SER A 69 3.10 -8.64 31.18
CA SER A 69 2.56 -9.91 30.70
C SER A 69 1.16 -10.07 31.29
N PRO A 70 0.09 -10.10 30.48
CA PRO A 70 -1.24 -10.40 31.00
C PRO A 70 -1.24 -11.84 31.52
N GLU A 71 -1.57 -12.03 32.79
CA GLU A 71 -1.93 -13.35 33.30
C GLU A 71 -3.37 -13.62 32.88
N GLY A 72 -3.57 -14.62 32.02
CA GLY A 72 -4.90 -15.03 31.60
C GLY A 72 -5.70 -15.51 32.81
N THR A 73 -6.84 -14.88 33.07
CA THR A 73 -7.86 -15.39 34.01
C THR A 73 -8.93 -16.15 33.23
N GLU A 74 -8.53 -16.96 32.25
CA GLU A 74 -9.47 -17.87 31.63
C GLU A 74 -9.97 -18.82 32.72
N LEU A 75 -11.28 -18.85 32.93
CA LEU A 75 -11.91 -19.81 33.82
C LEU A 75 -11.81 -21.16 33.11
N ASP A 76 -11.11 -22.12 33.70
CA ASP A 76 -11.20 -23.51 33.28
C ASP A 76 -12.65 -23.98 33.51
N ASP A 77 -13.39 -24.20 32.42
CA ASP A 77 -14.76 -24.75 32.44
C ASP A 77 -14.82 -26.15 33.08
#